data_AF-A0A429E6L2-F1
#
_entry.id   AF-A0A429E6L2-F1
#
_cell.length_a   1.000
_cell.length_b   1.000
_cell.length_c   1.000
_cell.angle_alpha   90.00
_cell.angle_beta   90.00
_cell.angle_gamma   90.00
#
_symmetry.space_group_name_H-M   'P 1'
#
loop_
_entity.id
_entity.type
_entity.pdbx_description
1 polymer ?
#
loop_
_entity_poly.entity_id
_entity_poly.type
_entity_poly.pdbx_seq_one_letter_code
_entity_poly.pdbx_strand_id
1 'polypeptide(L)'
;MHNHESPATVPPVLDCVLPDGYATVLLNPAMTPRQWRRKQALSLVRPTTILKGLCAAGMAIQMSCGGHGFGEKFGIGLVTLIVVLGVFRVLGRSARETSFEYEGVPRLRLRWGEFYRRRDFDDLGADSRELVAELLTGVQVLHRSPALAWLDPALPGEIHTVVWRALCCLDHSREARALAQEVAASLDTTDDLVTATRRAVDDVDTSLREVARHVRGCVVLCRAWEQKLRRHDLAARVSHTLATIPGQEHLTRLSQDSDALPRNVFAHVTAARDITHSGAFPWEQPPSEWPGAGHPPAGRTINTPNHEKGAVNAKPTSKPYRPTTSS
;
A
#
# COMPACT_ATOMS: atom_id res chain seq x y z
N MET A 1 -2.87 21.60 -5.38
CA MET A 1 -3.74 20.44 -5.66
C MET A 1 -4.72 20.34 -4.52
N HIS A 2 -5.97 20.76 -4.73
CA HIS A 2 -7.00 20.64 -3.72
C HIS A 2 -7.33 19.15 -3.56
N ASN A 3 -7.12 18.62 -2.35
CA ASN A 3 -7.70 17.35 -1.94
C ASN A 3 -9.21 17.55 -1.87
N HIS A 4 -9.90 17.31 -2.99
CA HIS A 4 -11.32 16.99 -2.92
C HIS A 4 -11.42 15.69 -2.12
N GLU A 5 -11.84 15.80 -0.86
CA GLU A 5 -12.35 14.65 -0.11
C GLU A 5 -13.55 14.10 -0.89
N SER A 6 -13.27 13.13 -1.76
CA SER A 6 -14.27 12.38 -2.49
C SER A 6 -15.21 11.75 -1.45
N PRO A 7 -16.55 11.89 -1.60
CA PRO A 7 -17.50 11.33 -0.66
C PRO A 7 -17.21 9.84 -0.50
N ALA A 8 -16.96 9.43 0.75
CA ALA A 8 -16.50 8.09 1.14
C ALA A 8 -17.08 6.99 0.23
N THR A 9 -16.31 6.65 -0.79
CA THR A 9 -16.72 5.69 -1.82
C THR A 9 -16.63 4.31 -1.19
N VAL A 10 -17.65 3.48 -1.38
CA VAL A 10 -17.65 2.12 -0.81
C VAL A 10 -16.47 1.38 -1.44
N PRO A 11 -15.53 0.85 -0.65
CA PRO A 11 -14.40 0.10 -1.20
C PRO A 11 -14.95 -1.16 -1.88
N PRO A 12 -14.59 -1.45 -3.13
CA PRO A 12 -15.15 -2.61 -3.85
C PRO A 12 -14.61 -3.93 -3.30
N VAL A 13 -13.35 -3.94 -2.83
CA VAL A 13 -12.68 -5.12 -2.26
C VAL A 13 -12.33 -4.85 -0.79
N LEU A 14 -12.98 -5.64 0.05
CA LEU A 14 -12.94 -5.76 1.50
C LEU A 14 -11.99 -6.79 2.10
N ASP A 15 -10.96 -6.40 2.84
CA ASP A 15 -10.26 -7.33 3.73
C ASP A 15 -10.98 -7.35 5.11
N CYS A 16 -11.75 -8.40 5.41
CA CYS A 16 -12.60 -8.46 6.61
C CYS A 16 -12.52 -9.81 7.36
N VAL A 17 -12.98 -9.83 8.62
CA VAL A 17 -13.13 -11.07 9.41
C VAL A 17 -14.60 -11.47 9.42
N LEU A 18 -14.90 -12.59 8.79
CA LEU A 18 -16.20 -13.26 8.77
C LEU A 18 -16.26 -14.34 9.87
N PRO A 19 -17.44 -14.91 10.19
CA PRO A 19 -17.57 -15.94 11.24
C PRO A 19 -16.63 -17.14 11.07
N ASP A 20 -16.27 -17.46 9.83
CA ASP A 20 -15.43 -18.59 9.44
C ASP A 20 -13.96 -18.21 9.15
N GLY A 21 -13.55 -16.97 9.43
CA GLY A 21 -12.16 -16.52 9.35
C GLY A 21 -11.92 -15.24 8.55
N TYR A 22 -10.64 -14.95 8.28
CA TYR A 22 -10.22 -13.81 7.47
C TYR A 22 -10.52 -14.07 5.99
N ALA A 23 -11.09 -13.07 5.30
CA ALA A 23 -11.42 -13.18 3.89
C ALA A 23 -11.30 -11.83 3.18
N THR A 24 -10.80 -11.89 1.94
CA THR A 24 -10.95 -10.82 0.96
C THR A 24 -12.28 -11.01 0.23
N VAL A 25 -13.15 -10.01 0.31
CA VAL A 25 -14.52 -10.03 -0.24
C VAL A 25 -14.67 -8.96 -1.32
N LEU A 26 -15.33 -9.29 -2.44
CA LEU A 26 -15.90 -8.30 -3.34
C LEU A 26 -17.27 -7.89 -2.82
N LEU A 27 -17.52 -6.60 -2.66
CA LEU A 27 -18.84 -6.11 -2.29
C LEU A 27 -19.72 -5.94 -3.53
N ASN A 28 -21.03 -6.05 -3.36
CA ASN A 28 -21.98 -5.76 -4.42
C ASN A 28 -21.86 -4.28 -4.87
N PRO A 29 -21.65 -3.98 -6.17
CA PRO A 29 -21.52 -2.61 -6.67
C PRO A 29 -22.79 -1.77 -6.45
N ALA A 30 -23.96 -2.40 -6.29
CA ALA A 30 -25.21 -1.72 -5.94
C ALA A 30 -25.30 -1.30 -4.46
N MET A 31 -24.29 -1.63 -3.63
CA MET A 31 -24.30 -1.27 -2.22
C MET A 31 -24.21 0.24 -2.04
N THR A 32 -25.27 0.84 -1.51
CA THR A 32 -25.30 2.29 -1.32
C THR A 32 -24.36 2.74 -0.20
N PRO A 33 -23.79 3.96 -0.27
CA PRO A 33 -22.95 4.50 0.80
C PRO A 33 -23.66 4.59 2.16
N ARG A 34 -25.00 4.71 2.17
CA ARG A 34 -25.81 4.70 3.39
C ARG A 34 -25.88 3.30 4.02
N GLN A 35 -26.11 2.27 3.21
CA GLN A 35 -26.08 0.88 3.67
C GLN A 35 -24.69 0.51 4.20
N TRP A 36 -23.65 0.92 3.49
CA TRP A 36 -22.27 0.72 3.91
C TRP A 36 -21.96 1.39 5.25
N ARG A 37 -22.27 2.69 5.40
CA ARG A 37 -22.09 3.42 6.67
C ARG A 37 -22.86 2.80 7.82
N ARG A 38 -24.10 2.36 7.58
CA ARG A 38 -24.90 1.66 8.60
C ARG A 38 -24.23 0.37 9.05
N LYS A 39 -23.64 -0.40 8.13
CA LYS A 39 -22.91 -1.64 8.46
C LYS A 39 -21.61 -1.37 9.20
N GLN A 40 -20.85 -0.35 8.80
CA GLN A 40 -19.67 0.09 9.54
C GLN A 40 -20.03 0.51 10.97
N ALA A 41 -21.07 1.33 11.15
CA ALA A 41 -21.54 1.74 12.46
C ALA A 41 -21.94 0.52 13.32
N LEU A 42 -22.67 -0.45 12.75
CA LEU A 42 -23.02 -1.68 13.46
C LEU A 42 -21.81 -2.54 13.81
N SER A 43 -20.74 -2.52 13.01
CA SER A 43 -19.50 -3.27 13.31
C SER A 43 -18.67 -2.66 14.43
N LEU A 44 -18.76 -1.34 14.63
CA LEU A 44 -18.06 -0.60 15.70
C LEU A 44 -18.77 -0.72 17.05
N VAL A 45 -20.07 -1.03 17.01
CA VAL A 45 -20.89 -1.20 18.20
C VAL A 45 -20.54 -2.54 18.85
N ARG A 46 -19.60 -2.50 19.82
CA ARG A 46 -19.26 -3.68 20.62
C ARG A 46 -20.48 -4.04 21.48
N PRO A 47 -20.97 -5.30 21.43
CA PRO A 47 -22.07 -5.74 22.29
C PRO A 47 -21.78 -5.48 23.77
N THR A 48 -20.50 -5.61 24.15
CA THR A 48 -20.01 -5.39 25.51
C THR A 48 -20.04 -3.93 25.94
N THR A 49 -19.83 -2.95 25.03
CA THR A 49 -19.94 -1.53 25.37
C THR A 49 -21.39 -1.09 25.52
N ILE A 50 -22.32 -1.62 24.72
CA ILE A 50 -23.75 -1.36 24.92
C ILE A 50 -24.21 -1.94 26.25
N LEU A 51 -23.81 -3.18 26.56
CA LEU A 51 -24.19 -3.84 27.81
C LEU A 51 -23.62 -3.08 29.03
N LYS A 52 -22.35 -2.68 28.98
CA LYS A 52 -21.74 -1.85 30.05
C LYS A 52 -22.44 -0.50 30.21
N GLY A 53 -22.79 0.16 29.10
CA GLY A 53 -23.54 1.42 29.10
C GLY A 53 -24.95 1.28 29.68
N LEU A 54 -25.68 0.24 29.29
CA LEU A 54 -27.01 -0.08 29.83
C LEU A 54 -26.94 -0.45 31.32
N CYS A 55 -25.95 -1.25 31.73
CA CYS A 55 -25.76 -1.59 33.14
C CYS A 55 -25.39 -0.35 33.98
N ALA A 56 -24.51 0.52 33.48
CA ALA A 56 -24.15 1.77 34.16
C ALA A 56 -25.35 2.74 34.26
N ALA A 57 -26.13 2.89 33.19
CA ALA A 57 -27.34 3.71 33.20
C ALA A 57 -28.40 3.14 34.15
N GLY A 58 -28.60 1.82 34.14
CA GLY A 58 -29.50 1.13 35.07
C GLY A 58 -29.10 1.32 36.53
N MET A 59 -27.80 1.22 36.84
CA MET A 59 -27.28 1.50 38.19
C MET A 59 -27.46 2.98 38.59
N ALA A 60 -27.23 3.92 37.68
CA ALA A 60 -27.40 5.35 37.96
C ALA A 60 -28.86 5.72 38.26
N ILE A 61 -29.83 5.14 37.54
CA ILE A 61 -31.26 5.34 37.78
C ILE A 61 -31.68 4.74 39.13
N GLN A 62 -31.14 3.58 39.50
CA GLN A 62 -31.39 2.98 40.81
C GLN A 62 -30.83 3.82 41.97
N MET A 63 -29.68 4.48 41.80
CA MET A 63 -29.07 5.32 42.83
C MET A 63 -29.74 6.69 42.99
N SER A 64 -30.40 7.22 41.95
CA SER A 64 -31.03 8.56 41.99
C SER A 64 -32.48 8.56 42.51
N CYS A 65 -33.12 7.38 42.65
CA CYS A 65 -34.44 7.24 43.26
C CYS A 65 -34.38 7.10 44.80
N GLY A 66 -33.94 8.18 45.45
CA GLY A 66 -33.98 8.35 46.90
C GLY A 66 -35.33 8.88 47.38
N GLY A 67 -36.40 8.07 47.32
CA GLY A 67 -37.71 8.47 47.84
C GLY A 67 -38.84 7.51 47.49
N HIS A 68 -39.45 6.95 48.54
CA HIS A 68 -40.69 6.18 48.71
C HIS A 68 -41.26 5.19 47.65
N GLY A 69 -41.60 4.00 48.16
CA GLY A 69 -42.49 3.01 47.52
C GLY A 69 -41.78 1.75 47.02
N PHE A 70 -41.88 0.63 47.74
CA PHE A 70 -41.32 -0.67 47.32
C PHE A 70 -41.86 -1.11 45.95
N GLY A 71 -43.10 -0.75 45.61
CA GLY A 71 -43.74 -1.07 44.33
C GLY A 71 -43.18 -0.31 43.11
N GLU A 72 -42.74 0.94 43.29
CA GLU A 72 -42.26 1.77 42.17
C GLU A 72 -40.86 1.33 41.68
N LYS A 73 -40.04 0.82 42.61
CA LYS A 73 -38.71 0.26 42.30
C LYS A 73 -38.80 -1.06 41.50
N PHE A 74 -39.84 -1.86 41.69
CA PHE A 74 -40.06 -3.10 40.93
C PHE A 74 -40.41 -2.83 39.47
N GLY A 75 -41.21 -1.80 39.19
CA GLY A 75 -41.58 -1.42 37.83
C GLY A 75 -40.36 -1.01 36.99
N ILE A 76 -39.52 -0.14 37.54
CA ILE A 76 -38.30 0.33 36.86
C ILE A 76 -37.30 -0.83 36.68
N GLY A 77 -37.15 -1.68 37.70
CA GLY A 77 -36.31 -2.88 37.62
C GLY A 77 -36.77 -3.84 36.52
N LEU A 78 -38.07 -4.10 36.41
CA LEU A 78 -38.65 -4.98 35.41
C LEU A 78 -38.52 -4.42 33.99
N VAL A 79 -38.76 -3.11 33.78
CA VAL A 79 -38.57 -2.46 32.47
C VAL A 79 -37.10 -2.52 32.07
N THR A 80 -36.18 -2.24 32.99
CA THR A 80 -34.74 -2.33 32.73
C THR A 80 -34.35 -3.78 32.39
N LEU A 81 -34.87 -4.76 33.12
CA LEU A 81 -34.64 -6.19 32.86
C LEU A 81 -35.19 -6.62 31.51
N ILE A 82 -36.39 -6.16 31.11
CA ILE A 82 -37.01 -6.46 29.81
C ILE A 82 -36.20 -5.82 28.68
N VAL A 83 -35.74 -4.58 28.84
CA VAL A 83 -34.88 -3.91 27.86
C VAL A 83 -33.54 -4.65 27.74
N VAL A 84 -32.93 -5.03 28.87
CA VAL A 84 -31.68 -5.81 28.88
C VAL A 84 -31.90 -7.18 28.25
N LEU A 85 -32.96 -7.92 28.58
CA LEU A 85 -33.30 -9.21 27.98
C LEU A 85 -33.66 -9.11 26.50
N GLY A 86 -34.32 -8.04 26.08
CA GLY A 86 -34.63 -7.77 24.68
C GLY A 86 -33.36 -7.52 23.86
N VAL A 87 -32.47 -6.66 24.38
CA VAL A 87 -31.14 -6.42 23.83
C VAL A 87 -30.31 -7.71 23.82
N PHE A 88 -30.36 -8.49 24.91
CA PHE A 88 -29.65 -9.76 25.05
C PHE A 88 -30.24 -10.87 24.17
N ARG A 89 -31.54 -10.87 23.84
CA ARG A 89 -32.11 -11.82 22.85
C ARG A 89 -31.74 -11.45 21.42
N VAL A 90 -31.71 -10.16 21.11
CA VAL A 90 -31.31 -9.64 19.79
C VAL A 90 -29.81 -9.85 19.55
N LEU A 91 -28.97 -9.73 20.59
CA LEU A 91 -27.52 -9.92 20.51
C LEU A 91 -27.06 -11.37 20.82
N GLY A 92 -27.74 -12.06 21.74
CA GLY A 92 -27.39 -13.39 22.25
C GLY A 92 -27.77 -14.54 21.32
N ARG A 93 -28.65 -14.32 20.33
CA ARG A 93 -28.80 -15.25 19.19
C ARG A 93 -27.52 -15.38 18.36
N SER A 94 -26.50 -14.56 18.62
CA SER A 94 -25.20 -14.58 17.93
C SER A 94 -24.02 -15.02 18.82
N ALA A 95 -24.24 -15.53 20.04
CA ALA A 95 -23.17 -15.87 20.97
C ALA A 95 -22.89 -17.38 21.03
N ARG A 96 -22.54 -17.97 19.88
CA ARG A 96 -21.96 -19.31 19.86
C ARG A 96 -20.95 -19.44 18.74
N GLU A 97 -19.84 -18.70 18.82
CA GLU A 97 -18.61 -19.08 18.12
C GLU A 97 -17.40 -18.35 18.66
N THR A 98 -16.33 -19.15 18.76
CA THR A 98 -15.13 -18.95 19.55
C THR A 98 -14.25 -17.82 19.07
N SER A 99 -13.73 -17.08 20.04
CA SER A 99 -12.88 -15.90 19.93
C SER A 99 -11.50 -16.21 19.36
N PHE A 100 -11.17 -15.59 18.23
CA PHE A 100 -9.83 -15.05 17.98
C PHE A 100 -9.98 -13.59 17.54
N GLU A 101 -9.33 -12.70 18.27
CA GLU A 101 -9.39 -11.25 18.14
C GLU A 101 -8.10 -10.79 17.45
N TYR A 102 -8.20 -10.33 16.19
CA TYR A 102 -7.10 -9.66 15.49
C TYR A 102 -7.47 -8.18 15.39
N GLU A 103 -6.67 -7.33 16.03
CA GLU A 103 -6.89 -5.89 16.08
C GLU A 103 -6.79 -5.27 14.67
N GLY A 104 -7.77 -4.41 14.32
CA GLY A 104 -7.71 -3.55 13.13
C GLY A 104 -8.63 -3.91 11.97
N VAL A 105 -9.31 -5.07 11.99
CA VAL A 105 -10.19 -5.49 10.87
C VAL A 105 -11.67 -5.44 11.29
N PRO A 106 -12.55 -4.69 10.58
CA PRO A 106 -13.96 -4.60 10.96
C PRO A 106 -14.67 -5.95 10.79
N ARG A 107 -15.38 -6.39 11.83
CA ARG A 107 -16.30 -7.54 11.75
C ARG A 107 -17.59 -7.10 11.06
N LEU A 108 -17.65 -7.19 9.73
CA LEU A 108 -18.89 -6.92 9.00
C LEU A 108 -19.82 -8.14 9.05
N ARG A 109 -21.09 -7.89 9.41
CA ARG A 109 -22.18 -8.85 9.15
C ARG A 109 -22.72 -8.61 7.75
N LEU A 110 -22.17 -9.33 6.78
CA LEU A 110 -22.66 -9.32 5.40
C LEU A 110 -23.66 -10.46 5.21
N ARG A 111 -24.73 -10.20 4.45
CA ARG A 111 -25.71 -11.20 4.03
C ARG A 111 -25.29 -11.82 2.71
N TRP A 112 -25.79 -13.04 2.45
CA TRP A 112 -25.69 -13.66 1.14
C TRP A 112 -26.19 -12.72 0.03
N GLY A 113 -25.48 -12.70 -1.11
CA GLY A 113 -25.76 -11.82 -2.25
C GLY A 113 -25.26 -10.38 -2.11
N GLU A 114 -24.73 -9.99 -0.94
CA GLU A 114 -24.11 -8.67 -0.74
C GLU A 114 -22.61 -8.67 -0.99
N PHE A 115 -22.00 -9.85 -1.05
CA PHE A 115 -20.58 -10.04 -1.30
C PHE A 115 -20.30 -11.39 -1.95
N TYR A 116 -19.11 -11.50 -2.54
CA TYR A 116 -18.50 -12.76 -2.96
C TYR A 116 -17.09 -12.85 -2.39
N ARG A 117 -16.66 -14.05 -2.02
CA ARG A 117 -15.28 -14.34 -1.62
C ARG A 117 -14.77 -15.58 -2.34
N ARG A 118 -13.45 -15.72 -2.39
CA ARG A 118 -12.79 -16.87 -3.00
C ARG A 118 -13.35 -18.21 -2.52
N ARG A 119 -13.55 -18.33 -1.20
CA ARG A 119 -14.02 -19.55 -0.53
C ARG A 119 -15.44 -19.96 -0.92
N ASP A 120 -16.27 -19.01 -1.38
CA ASP A 120 -17.65 -19.35 -1.77
C ASP A 120 -17.66 -20.31 -2.95
N PHE A 121 -16.58 -20.39 -3.73
CA PHE A 121 -16.48 -21.19 -4.95
C PHE A 121 -15.56 -22.42 -4.78
N ASP A 122 -15.25 -22.83 -3.54
CA ASP A 122 -14.35 -23.96 -3.27
C ASP A 122 -14.90 -25.30 -3.79
N ASP A 123 -16.21 -25.46 -3.82
CA ASP A 123 -16.96 -26.61 -4.36
C ASP A 123 -16.93 -26.70 -5.89
N LEU A 124 -16.59 -25.60 -6.60
CA LEU A 124 -16.52 -25.56 -8.06
C LEU A 124 -15.18 -25.99 -8.65
N GLY A 125 -14.25 -26.44 -7.81
CA GLY A 125 -12.93 -26.92 -8.22
C GLY A 125 -11.83 -25.86 -8.20
N ALA A 126 -10.59 -26.32 -8.39
CA ALA A 126 -9.40 -25.49 -8.24
C ALA A 126 -9.32 -24.35 -9.27
N ASP A 127 -9.72 -24.61 -10.52
CA ASP A 127 -9.62 -23.65 -11.63
C ASP A 127 -10.57 -22.46 -11.41
N SER A 128 -11.84 -22.73 -11.07
CA SER A 128 -12.83 -21.72 -10.71
C SER A 128 -12.33 -20.85 -9.56
N ARG A 129 -11.75 -21.48 -8.54
CA ARG A 129 -11.21 -20.79 -7.37
C ARG A 129 -9.99 -19.92 -7.69
N GLU A 130 -9.13 -20.34 -8.61
CA GLU A 130 -8.00 -19.52 -9.08
C GLU A 130 -8.48 -18.34 -9.91
N LEU A 131 -9.45 -18.57 -10.80
CA LEU A 131 -10.09 -17.52 -11.61
C LEU A 131 -10.75 -16.46 -10.72
N VAL A 132 -11.50 -16.86 -9.69
CA VAL A 132 -12.11 -15.93 -8.73
C VAL A 132 -11.04 -15.14 -7.99
N ALA A 133 -9.95 -15.79 -7.54
CA ALA A 133 -8.85 -15.12 -6.87
C ALA A 133 -8.18 -14.06 -7.76
N GLU A 134 -7.97 -14.39 -9.04
CA GLU A 134 -7.44 -13.46 -10.03
C GLU A 134 -8.38 -12.25 -10.23
N LEU A 135 -9.67 -12.48 -10.38
CA LEU A 135 -10.66 -11.41 -10.56
C LEU A 135 -10.71 -10.48 -9.35
N LEU A 136 -10.77 -11.04 -8.13
CA LEU A 136 -10.75 -10.28 -6.88
C LEU A 136 -9.48 -9.42 -6.76
N THR A 137 -8.33 -10.03 -7.01
CA THR A 137 -7.03 -9.35 -6.97
C THR A 137 -6.95 -8.27 -8.05
N GLY A 138 -7.48 -8.53 -9.25
CA GLY A 138 -7.51 -7.59 -10.34
C GLY A 138 -8.30 -6.32 -9.99
N VAL A 139 -9.52 -6.47 -9.48
CA VAL A 139 -10.34 -5.33 -9.01
C VAL A 139 -9.62 -4.59 -7.89
N GLN A 140 -9.04 -5.30 -6.92
CA GLN A 140 -8.32 -4.69 -5.80
C GLN A 140 -7.14 -3.85 -6.27
N VAL A 141 -6.32 -4.37 -7.19
CA VAL A 141 -5.16 -3.67 -7.75
C VAL A 141 -5.60 -2.44 -8.53
N LEU A 142 -6.64 -2.55 -9.35
CA LEU A 142 -7.16 -1.44 -10.14
C LEU A 142 -7.69 -0.31 -9.26
N HIS A 143 -8.46 -0.63 -8.22
CA HIS A 143 -9.01 0.36 -7.28
C HIS A 143 -7.99 0.99 -6.34
N ARG A 144 -6.86 0.33 -6.09
CA ARG A 144 -5.76 0.87 -5.28
C ARG A 144 -4.70 1.59 -6.12
N SER A 145 -4.82 1.60 -7.44
CA SER A 145 -3.79 2.16 -8.31
C SER A 145 -3.80 3.70 -8.26
N PRO A 146 -2.65 4.37 -8.03
CA PRO A 146 -2.56 5.82 -8.16
C PRO A 146 -2.77 6.30 -9.62
N ALA A 147 -2.70 5.40 -10.61
CA ALA A 147 -3.06 5.69 -11.99
C ALA A 147 -4.51 6.16 -12.15
N LEU A 148 -5.41 5.79 -11.23
CA LEU A 148 -6.83 6.12 -11.33
C LEU A 148 -7.11 7.62 -11.39
N ALA A 149 -6.24 8.46 -10.79
CA ALA A 149 -6.38 9.91 -10.89
C ALA A 149 -6.27 10.44 -12.33
N TRP A 150 -5.79 9.62 -13.26
CA TRP A 150 -5.58 9.95 -14.67
C TRP A 150 -6.53 9.21 -15.62
N LEU A 151 -7.36 8.32 -15.09
CA LEU A 151 -8.34 7.56 -15.85
C LEU A 151 -9.73 8.16 -15.66
N ASP A 152 -10.67 7.78 -16.53
CA ASP A 152 -12.07 8.11 -16.33
C ASP A 152 -12.54 7.57 -14.96
N PRO A 153 -13.11 8.42 -14.08
CA PRO A 153 -13.56 8.01 -12.75
C PRO A 153 -14.65 6.92 -12.78
N ALA A 154 -15.34 6.71 -13.89
CA ALA A 154 -16.33 5.64 -14.05
C ALA A 154 -15.71 4.25 -14.22
N LEU A 155 -14.52 4.15 -14.84
CA LEU A 155 -13.89 2.87 -15.23
C LEU A 155 -13.72 1.87 -14.09
N PRO A 156 -13.26 2.26 -12.87
CA PRO A 156 -13.14 1.31 -11.77
C PRO A 156 -14.50 0.71 -11.37
N GLY A 157 -15.58 1.50 -11.44
CA GLY A 157 -16.93 1.04 -11.16
C GLY A 157 -17.48 0.09 -12.24
N GLU A 158 -17.16 0.35 -13.51
CA GLU A 158 -17.50 -0.54 -14.61
C GLU A 158 -16.80 -1.90 -14.49
N ILE A 159 -15.49 -1.89 -14.24
CA ILE A 159 -14.71 -3.12 -14.04
C ILE A 159 -15.24 -3.91 -12.84
N HIS A 160 -15.52 -3.23 -11.72
CA HIS A 160 -16.14 -3.85 -10.56
C HIS A 160 -17.49 -4.48 -10.90
N THR A 161 -18.33 -3.79 -11.68
CA THR A 161 -19.64 -4.30 -12.11
C THR A 161 -19.53 -5.51 -13.02
N VAL A 162 -18.60 -5.50 -13.99
CA VAL A 162 -18.35 -6.63 -14.89
C VAL A 162 -17.87 -7.84 -14.09
N VAL A 163 -16.91 -7.65 -13.18
CA VAL A 163 -16.40 -8.74 -12.33
C VAL A 163 -17.49 -9.28 -11.42
N TRP A 164 -18.31 -8.40 -10.82
CA TRP A 164 -19.45 -8.83 -10.01
C TRP A 164 -20.43 -9.70 -10.82
N ARG A 165 -20.80 -9.27 -12.03
CA ARG A 165 -21.68 -10.05 -12.92
C ARG A 165 -21.07 -11.38 -13.32
N ALA A 166 -19.76 -11.43 -13.60
CA ALA A 166 -19.04 -12.65 -13.89
C ALA A 166 -19.11 -13.65 -12.71
N LEU A 167 -18.90 -13.16 -11.48
CA LEU A 167 -19.06 -13.99 -10.28
C LEU A 167 -20.50 -14.45 -10.06
N CYS A 168 -21.50 -13.60 -10.34
CA CYS A 168 -22.89 -14.04 -10.35
C CYS A 168 -23.13 -15.16 -11.38
N CYS A 169 -22.65 -15.04 -12.61
CA CYS A 169 -22.80 -16.09 -13.62
C CYS A 169 -22.16 -17.40 -13.17
N LEU A 170 -20.96 -17.35 -12.58
CA LEU A 170 -20.31 -18.52 -12.01
C LEU A 170 -21.16 -19.16 -10.90
N ASP A 171 -21.69 -18.35 -9.99
CA ASP A 171 -22.53 -18.79 -8.88
C ASP A 171 -23.84 -19.45 -9.36
N HIS A 172 -24.51 -18.85 -10.34
CA HIS A 172 -25.73 -19.42 -10.96
C HIS A 172 -25.43 -20.70 -11.75
N SER A 173 -24.19 -20.93 -12.20
CA SER A 173 -23.81 -22.14 -12.93
C SER A 173 -23.61 -23.37 -12.02
N ARG A 174 -23.67 -23.22 -10.69
CA ARG A 174 -23.45 -24.33 -9.73
C ARG A 174 -24.36 -25.52 -9.97
N GLU A 175 -25.67 -25.27 -10.07
CA GLU A 175 -26.66 -26.35 -10.23
C GLU A 175 -26.44 -27.09 -11.55
N ALA A 176 -26.19 -26.36 -12.63
CA ALA A 176 -25.87 -26.96 -13.93
C ALA A 176 -24.59 -27.80 -13.89
N ARG A 177 -23.57 -27.37 -13.14
CA ARG A 177 -22.32 -28.14 -12.93
C ARG A 177 -22.55 -29.40 -12.09
N ALA A 178 -23.30 -29.28 -10.99
CA ALA A 178 -23.64 -30.42 -10.14
C ALA A 178 -24.41 -31.48 -10.94
N LEU A 179 -25.44 -31.05 -11.70
CA LEU A 179 -26.19 -31.93 -12.59
C LEU A 179 -25.29 -32.55 -13.68
N ALA A 180 -24.41 -31.77 -14.29
CA ALA A 180 -23.47 -32.30 -15.29
C ALA A 180 -22.54 -33.38 -14.70
N GLN A 181 -22.11 -33.23 -13.44
CA GLN A 181 -21.29 -34.20 -12.72
C GLN A 181 -22.09 -35.45 -12.31
N GLU A 182 -23.29 -35.28 -11.76
CA GLU A 182 -24.17 -36.38 -11.38
C GLU A 182 -24.53 -37.25 -12.59
N VAL A 183 -24.85 -36.61 -13.71
CA VAL A 183 -25.15 -37.34 -14.94
C VAL A 183 -23.90 -38.02 -15.51
N ALA A 184 -22.73 -37.37 -15.45
CA ALA A 184 -21.46 -38.00 -15.84
C ALA A 184 -21.15 -39.27 -15.03
N ALA A 185 -21.57 -39.34 -13.77
CA ALA A 185 -21.30 -40.44 -12.86
C ALA A 185 -22.34 -41.57 -12.92
N SER A 186 -23.58 -41.27 -13.33
CA SER A 186 -24.72 -42.19 -13.23
C SER A 186 -25.13 -42.84 -14.55
N LEU A 187 -24.78 -42.22 -15.68
CA LEU A 187 -25.25 -42.63 -16.99
C LEU A 187 -24.07 -42.88 -17.93
N ASP A 188 -23.92 -44.13 -18.38
CA ASP A 188 -22.96 -44.57 -19.40
C ASP A 188 -23.44 -44.18 -20.81
N THR A 189 -24.01 -42.98 -20.95
CA THR A 189 -24.75 -42.58 -22.16
C THR A 189 -24.22 -41.29 -22.78
N THR A 190 -24.01 -41.39 -24.09
CA THR A 190 -23.91 -40.34 -25.11
C THR A 190 -25.23 -39.56 -25.28
N ASP A 191 -25.85 -39.15 -24.18
CA ASP A 191 -27.12 -38.41 -24.24
C ASP A 191 -26.86 -36.95 -24.62
N ASP A 192 -27.61 -36.45 -25.60
CA ASP A 192 -27.46 -35.12 -26.19
C ASP A 192 -27.63 -34.01 -25.15
N LEU A 193 -28.49 -34.25 -24.14
CA LEU A 193 -28.74 -33.32 -23.05
C LEU A 193 -27.52 -33.13 -22.13
N VAL A 194 -26.76 -34.19 -21.89
CA VAL A 194 -25.53 -34.17 -21.09
C VAL A 194 -24.45 -33.40 -21.82
N THR A 195 -24.33 -33.68 -23.12
CA THR A 195 -23.40 -32.97 -23.99
C THR A 195 -23.75 -31.49 -24.10
N ALA A 196 -25.04 -31.15 -24.20
CA ALA A 196 -25.51 -29.76 -24.20
C ALA A 196 -25.22 -29.05 -22.87
N THR A 197 -25.45 -29.71 -21.73
CA THR A 197 -25.19 -29.14 -20.40
C THR A 197 -23.69 -28.89 -20.18
N ARG A 198 -22.82 -29.85 -20.58
CA ARG A 198 -21.36 -29.66 -20.52
C ARG A 198 -20.90 -28.51 -21.40
N ARG A 199 -21.39 -28.42 -22.64
CA ARG A 199 -21.09 -27.29 -23.54
C ARG A 199 -21.49 -25.95 -22.92
N ALA A 200 -22.68 -25.86 -22.32
CA ALA A 200 -23.13 -24.64 -21.68
C ALA A 200 -22.23 -24.22 -20.49
N VAL A 201 -21.76 -25.19 -19.70
CA VAL A 201 -20.78 -24.94 -18.62
C VAL A 201 -19.43 -24.48 -19.20
N ASP A 202 -18.95 -25.14 -20.26
CA ASP A 202 -17.70 -24.79 -20.94
C ASP A 202 -17.73 -23.38 -21.56
N ASP A 203 -18.88 -22.97 -22.11
CA ASP A 203 -19.11 -21.62 -22.66
C ASP A 203 -19.08 -20.56 -21.55
N VAL A 204 -19.68 -20.85 -20.39
CA VAL A 204 -19.58 -19.99 -19.20
C VAL A 204 -18.12 -19.88 -18.75
N ASP A 205 -17.41 -21.00 -18.61
CA ASP A 205 -16.00 -20.99 -18.18
C ASP A 205 -15.10 -20.26 -19.16
N THR A 206 -15.36 -20.39 -20.46
CA THR A 206 -14.62 -19.68 -21.50
C THR A 206 -14.85 -18.17 -21.43
N SER A 207 -16.10 -17.76 -21.26
CA SER A 207 -16.47 -16.35 -21.10
C SER A 207 -15.86 -15.74 -19.82
N LEU A 208 -15.88 -16.48 -18.71
CA LEU A 208 -15.27 -16.04 -17.45
C LEU A 208 -13.75 -15.90 -17.57
N ARG A 209 -13.08 -16.84 -18.26
CA ARG A 209 -11.64 -16.76 -18.55
C ARG A 209 -11.30 -15.54 -19.42
N GLU A 210 -12.17 -15.18 -20.35
CA GLU A 210 -12.01 -13.98 -21.16
C GLU A 210 -12.14 -12.70 -20.32
N VAL A 211 -13.13 -12.62 -19.43
CA VAL A 211 -13.25 -11.52 -18.46
C VAL A 211 -11.98 -11.39 -17.61
N ALA A 212 -11.47 -12.50 -17.06
CA ALA A 212 -10.23 -12.50 -16.28
C ALA A 212 -9.03 -11.97 -17.11
N ARG A 213 -8.92 -12.39 -18.37
CA ARG A 213 -7.88 -11.90 -19.30
C ARG A 213 -7.97 -10.39 -19.52
N HIS A 214 -9.17 -9.84 -19.71
CA HIS A 214 -9.36 -8.41 -19.88
C HIS A 214 -9.05 -7.62 -18.60
N VAL A 215 -9.47 -8.12 -17.44
CA VAL A 215 -9.13 -7.52 -16.14
C VAL A 215 -7.61 -7.52 -15.93
N ARG A 216 -6.93 -8.63 -16.23
CA ARG A 216 -5.46 -8.71 -16.21
C ARG A 216 -4.82 -7.70 -17.17
N GLY A 217 -5.37 -7.55 -18.38
CA GLY A 217 -4.94 -6.54 -19.34
C GLY A 217 -5.03 -5.12 -18.77
N CYS A 218 -6.16 -4.78 -18.13
CA CYS A 218 -6.34 -3.51 -17.44
C CYS A 218 -5.29 -3.30 -16.34
N VAL A 219 -5.02 -4.33 -15.52
CA VAL A 219 -3.98 -4.28 -14.48
C VAL A 219 -2.61 -3.99 -15.07
N VAL A 220 -2.24 -4.65 -16.17
CA VAL A 220 -0.97 -4.44 -16.86
C VAL A 220 -0.85 -3.00 -17.37
N LEU A 221 -1.90 -2.49 -18.00
CA LEU A 221 -1.94 -1.11 -18.50
C LEU A 221 -1.81 -0.09 -17.36
N CYS A 222 -2.55 -0.26 -16.27
CA CYS A 222 -2.43 0.60 -15.09
C CYS A 222 -1.00 0.59 -14.52
N ARG A 223 -0.38 -0.58 -14.35
CA ARG A 223 1.00 -0.70 -13.85
C ARG A 223 2.02 -0.05 -14.79
N ALA A 224 1.85 -0.19 -16.10
CA ALA A 224 2.71 0.46 -17.07
C ALA A 224 2.59 1.99 -17.00
N TRP A 225 1.36 2.50 -16.85
CA TRP A 225 1.12 3.92 -16.67
C TRP A 225 1.74 4.46 -15.38
N GLU A 226 1.56 3.76 -14.25
CA GLU A 226 2.22 4.11 -13.00
C GLU A 226 3.75 4.17 -13.13
N GLN A 227 4.35 3.20 -13.85
CA GLN A 227 5.78 3.21 -14.10
C GLN A 227 6.21 4.44 -14.91
N LYS A 228 5.41 4.85 -15.90
CA LYS A 228 5.66 6.06 -16.69
C LYS A 228 5.55 7.33 -15.84
N LEU A 229 4.52 7.42 -14.98
CA LEU A 229 4.37 8.52 -14.02
C LEU A 229 5.57 8.60 -13.06
N ARG A 230 5.98 7.47 -12.48
CA ARG A 230 7.16 7.41 -11.59
C ARG A 230 8.44 7.89 -12.28
N ARG A 231 8.65 7.50 -13.55
CA ARG A 231 9.79 7.96 -14.35
C ARG A 231 9.75 9.46 -14.61
N HIS A 232 8.57 9.99 -14.95
CA HIS A 232 8.38 11.41 -15.17
C HIS A 232 8.68 12.22 -13.90
N ASP A 233 8.12 11.80 -12.76
CA ASP A 233 8.37 12.46 -11.47
C ASP A 233 9.84 12.41 -11.05
N LEU A 234 10.51 11.28 -11.29
CA LEU A 234 11.94 11.16 -11.03
C LEU A 234 12.75 12.10 -11.93
N ALA A 235 12.43 12.15 -13.23
CA ALA A 235 13.10 13.05 -14.17
C ALA A 235 12.90 14.53 -13.78
N ALA A 236 11.70 14.91 -13.34
CA ALA A 236 11.40 16.25 -12.85
C ALA A 236 12.21 16.57 -11.58
N ARG A 237 12.26 15.66 -10.60
CA ARG A 237 13.07 15.83 -9.39
C ARG A 237 14.56 15.95 -9.70
N VAL A 238 15.09 15.08 -10.56
CA VAL A 238 16.49 15.14 -10.99
C VAL A 238 16.80 16.47 -11.68
N SER A 239 15.94 16.91 -12.60
CA SER A 239 16.11 18.19 -13.29
C SER A 239 16.10 19.37 -12.31
N HIS A 240 15.20 19.34 -11.33
CA HIS A 240 15.14 20.34 -10.27
C HIS A 240 16.41 20.33 -9.40
N THR A 241 16.86 19.16 -8.95
CA THR A 241 18.10 19.04 -8.16
C THR A 241 19.32 19.50 -8.95
N LEU A 242 19.44 19.12 -10.23
CA LEU A 242 20.55 19.58 -11.08
C LEU A 242 20.53 21.10 -11.27
N ALA A 243 19.35 21.73 -11.34
CA ALA A 243 19.23 23.19 -11.41
C ALA A 243 19.67 23.89 -10.12
N THR A 244 19.68 23.21 -8.96
CA THR A 244 20.17 23.76 -7.69
C THR A 244 21.68 23.60 -7.49
N ILE A 245 22.34 22.72 -8.25
CA ILE A 245 23.79 22.53 -8.15
C ILE A 245 24.47 23.76 -8.76
N PRO A 246 25.43 24.40 -8.06
CA PRO A 246 26.15 25.54 -8.60
C PRO A 246 26.81 25.19 -9.93
N GLY A 247 26.59 26.02 -10.94
CA GLY A 247 27.17 25.82 -12.26
C GLY A 247 28.70 25.82 -12.22
N GLN A 248 29.32 25.23 -13.24
CA GLN A 248 30.78 25.13 -13.36
C GLN A 248 31.47 26.50 -13.28
N GLU A 249 30.83 27.56 -13.75
CA GLU A 249 31.31 28.93 -13.62
C GLU A 249 31.39 29.38 -12.15
N HIS A 250 30.39 29.07 -11.33
CA HIS A 250 30.39 29.40 -9.91
C HIS A 250 31.50 28.65 -9.16
N LEU A 251 31.69 27.36 -9.46
CA LEU A 251 32.79 26.57 -8.88
C LEU A 251 34.16 27.10 -9.32
N THR A 252 34.30 27.55 -10.56
CA THR A 252 35.54 28.15 -11.07
C THR A 252 35.85 29.47 -10.36
N ARG A 253 34.84 30.34 -10.18
CA ARG A 253 34.99 31.59 -9.42
C ARG A 253 35.34 31.32 -7.96
N LEU A 254 34.68 30.37 -7.31
CA LEU A 254 35.00 29.98 -5.93
C LEU A 254 36.46 29.50 -5.79
N SER A 255 36.96 28.72 -6.76
CA SER A 255 38.36 28.31 -6.79
C SER A 255 39.30 29.50 -6.95
N GLN A 256 39.00 30.42 -7.87
CA GLN A 256 39.80 31.63 -8.09
C GLN A 256 39.83 32.53 -6.85
N ASP A 257 38.68 32.73 -6.20
CA ASP A 257 38.56 33.50 -4.97
C ASP A 257 39.36 32.85 -3.84
N SER A 258 39.31 31.52 -3.73
CA SER A 258 40.10 30.75 -2.77
C SER A 258 41.60 30.88 -3.04
N ASP A 259 42.04 30.87 -4.29
CA ASP A 259 43.46 31.05 -4.66
C ASP A 259 43.97 32.47 -4.41
N ALA A 260 43.08 33.46 -4.48
CA ALA A 260 43.38 34.86 -4.17
C ALA A 260 43.48 35.12 -2.66
N LEU A 261 42.78 34.33 -1.83
CA LEU A 261 42.63 34.56 -0.41
C LEU A 261 43.97 34.54 0.36
N PRO A 262 44.88 33.55 0.18
CA PRO A 262 46.21 33.59 0.80
C PRO A 262 47.03 34.81 0.38
N ARG A 263 46.92 35.25 -0.88
CA ARG A 263 47.66 36.42 -1.39
C ARG A 263 47.18 37.70 -0.73
N ASN A 264 45.86 37.85 -0.58
CA ASN A 264 45.26 39.01 0.08
C ASN A 264 45.60 39.02 1.58
N VAL A 265 45.51 37.88 2.26
CA VAL A 265 45.91 37.76 3.67
C VAL A 265 47.39 38.09 3.84
N PHE A 266 48.26 37.52 2.99
CA PHE A 266 49.69 37.82 2.99
C PHE A 266 49.92 39.33 2.84
N ALA A 267 49.32 39.98 1.83
CA ALA A 267 49.46 41.41 1.60
C ALA A 267 49.02 42.25 2.80
N HIS A 268 47.88 41.92 3.43
CA HIS A 268 47.40 42.63 4.62
C HIS A 268 48.27 42.42 5.85
N VAL A 269 48.76 41.20 6.07
CA VAL A 269 49.64 40.87 7.20
C VAL A 269 51.00 41.57 7.04
N THR A 270 51.57 41.57 5.83
CA THR A 270 52.80 42.31 5.51
C THR A 270 52.59 43.83 5.68
N ALA A 271 51.49 44.38 5.17
CA ALA A 271 51.16 45.80 5.34
C ALA A 271 50.98 46.20 6.82
N ALA A 272 50.28 45.37 7.61
CA ALA A 272 50.10 45.61 9.03
C ALA A 272 51.45 45.64 9.77
N ARG A 273 52.32 44.65 9.48
CA ARG A 273 53.68 44.61 10.01
C ARG A 273 54.50 45.85 9.65
N ASP A 274 54.38 46.35 8.42
CA ASP A 274 55.12 47.54 7.97
C ASP A 274 54.69 48.79 8.75
N ILE A 275 53.39 48.93 9.03
CA ILE A 275 52.84 50.04 9.83
C ILE A 275 53.26 49.93 11.31
N THR A 276 53.31 48.73 11.87
CA THR A 276 53.65 48.51 13.29
C THR A 276 55.15 48.33 13.54
N HIS A 277 55.99 48.42 12.49
CA HIS A 277 57.44 48.22 12.54
C HIS A 277 57.87 46.94 13.25
N SER A 278 57.10 45.86 13.12
CA SER A 278 57.27 44.64 13.93
C SER A 278 58.39 43.70 13.47
N GLY A 279 59.25 44.14 12.55
CA GLY A 279 60.34 43.33 11.97
C GLY A 279 59.84 42.29 10.95
N ALA A 280 60.74 41.79 10.09
CA ALA A 280 60.39 40.86 9.01
C ALA A 280 59.83 39.52 9.52
N PHE A 281 58.89 38.94 8.78
CA PHE A 281 58.37 37.61 9.10
C PHE A 281 59.40 36.52 8.76
N PRO A 282 59.33 35.35 9.42
CA PRO A 282 60.27 34.24 9.15
C PRO A 282 60.31 33.80 7.69
N TRP A 283 59.17 33.78 7.00
CA TRP A 283 59.09 33.36 5.59
C TRP A 283 59.67 34.38 4.60
N GLU A 284 59.97 35.60 5.04
CA GLU A 284 60.58 36.65 4.21
C GLU A 284 62.11 36.70 4.37
N GLN A 285 62.63 36.01 5.39
CA GLN A 285 64.06 35.87 5.59
C GLN A 285 64.60 34.76 4.68
N PRO A 286 65.84 34.89 4.18
CA PRO A 286 66.48 33.80 3.45
C PRO A 286 66.52 32.54 4.33
N PRO A 287 66.38 31.33 3.77
CA PRO A 287 66.30 30.09 4.54
C PRO A 287 67.47 29.88 5.52
N SER A 288 68.62 30.53 5.28
CA SER A 288 69.81 30.52 6.16
C SER A 288 69.62 31.25 7.49
N GLU A 289 68.60 32.11 7.61
CA GLU A 289 68.35 32.97 8.77
C GLU A 289 67.14 32.50 9.60
N TRP A 290 66.48 31.42 9.18
CA TRP A 290 65.31 30.89 9.90
C TRP A 290 65.74 30.34 11.27
N PRO A 291 64.99 30.62 12.35
CA PRO A 291 65.28 30.07 13.68
C PRO A 291 65.19 28.53 13.63
N GLY A 292 66.35 27.86 13.63
CA GLY A 292 66.45 26.40 13.50
C GLY A 292 67.09 25.89 12.19
N ALA A 293 67.46 26.76 11.24
CA ALA A 293 68.25 26.39 10.05
C ALA A 293 69.77 26.23 10.36
N GLY A 294 70.11 25.94 11.61
CA GLY A 294 71.45 25.52 11.99
C GLY A 294 71.70 24.10 11.47
N HIS A 295 72.58 23.99 10.47
CA HIS A 295 73.23 22.78 9.94
C HIS A 295 72.36 21.50 9.84
N PRO A 296 72.12 20.94 8.63
CA PRO A 296 71.63 19.57 8.56
C PRO A 296 72.62 18.68 9.33
N PRO A 297 72.16 17.76 10.20
CA PRO A 297 73.07 16.82 10.84
C PRO A 297 73.79 16.05 9.73
N ALA A 298 75.11 16.15 9.70
CA ALA A 298 75.95 15.28 8.91
C ALA A 298 75.66 13.84 9.36
N GLY A 299 74.93 13.10 8.52
CA GLY A 299 74.57 11.71 8.79
C GLY A 299 73.06 11.46 8.88
N ARG A 300 72.34 11.61 7.77
CA ARG A 300 71.16 10.78 7.53
C ARG A 300 71.19 10.32 6.09
N THR A 301 71.71 9.11 5.90
CA THR A 301 71.56 8.34 4.67
C THR A 301 70.08 8.29 4.30
N ILE A 302 69.78 8.78 3.10
CA ILE A 302 68.49 8.64 2.45
C ILE A 302 68.34 7.14 2.18
N ASN A 303 67.62 6.43 3.04
CA ASN A 303 67.02 5.17 2.65
C ASN A 303 65.87 5.51 1.71
N THR A 304 66.13 5.39 0.41
CA THR A 304 65.11 5.23 -0.63
C THR A 304 64.09 4.18 -0.18
N PRO A 305 62.79 4.52 -0.07
CA PRO A 305 61.77 3.50 0.05
C PRO A 305 61.67 2.77 -1.28
N ASN A 306 61.86 1.45 -1.23
CA ASN A 306 61.65 0.54 -2.33
C ASN A 306 60.26 0.77 -2.94
N HIS A 307 60.28 0.92 -4.25
CA HIS A 307 59.11 0.93 -5.11
C HIS A 307 58.50 -0.48 -5.10
N GLU A 308 57.61 -0.76 -4.14
CA GLU A 308 56.88 -2.01 -4.10
C GLU A 308 55.78 -1.97 -5.15
N LYS A 309 56.02 -2.67 -6.26
CA LYS A 309 55.04 -2.96 -7.32
C LYS A 309 53.92 -3.83 -6.74
N GLY A 310 52.88 -3.19 -6.20
CA GLY A 310 51.58 -3.81 -5.98
C GLY A 310 50.83 -3.97 -7.31
N ALA A 311 51.02 -5.11 -7.97
CA ALA A 311 50.17 -5.53 -9.08
C ALA A 311 48.76 -5.86 -8.56
N VAL A 312 47.81 -4.94 -8.75
CA VAL A 312 46.38 -5.26 -8.61
C VAL A 312 45.78 -5.42 -9.99
N ASN A 313 45.57 -6.68 -10.31
CA ASN A 313 44.88 -7.21 -11.46
C ASN A 313 43.38 -6.86 -11.35
N ALA A 314 42.87 -6.02 -12.26
CA ALA A 314 41.44 -5.86 -12.46
C ALA A 314 41.16 -5.54 -13.94
N LYS A 315 40.84 -6.58 -14.71
CA LYS A 315 40.03 -6.45 -15.93
C LYS A 315 38.68 -5.85 -15.54
N PRO A 316 38.18 -4.86 -16.29
CA PRO A 316 37.06 -5.17 -17.17
C PRO A 316 37.15 -4.40 -18.49
N THR A 317 37.44 -5.10 -19.58
CA THR A 317 37.19 -4.60 -20.94
C THR A 317 35.71 -4.81 -21.27
N SER A 318 34.86 -3.85 -20.91
CA SER A 318 33.55 -3.70 -21.53
C SER A 318 33.74 -3.15 -22.95
N LYS A 319 33.21 -3.87 -23.94
CA LYS A 319 33.16 -3.42 -25.35
C LYS A 319 32.28 -2.17 -25.46
N PRO A 320 32.64 -1.19 -26.31
CA PRO A 320 31.71 -0.12 -26.67
C PRO A 320 30.60 -0.66 -27.59
N TYR A 321 29.36 -0.39 -27.18
CA TYR A 321 28.15 -0.56 -27.99
C TYR A 321 28.16 0.47 -29.14
N ARG A 322 28.04 -0.01 -30.37
CA ARG A 322 27.92 0.81 -31.59
C ARG A 322 26.42 0.90 -31.95
N PRO A 323 25.83 2.10 -32.07
CA PRO A 323 24.48 2.25 -32.61
C PRO A 323 24.56 2.13 -34.14
N THR A 324 23.85 1.15 -34.71
CA THR A 324 23.53 1.15 -36.15
C THR A 324 22.28 1.97 -36.36
N THR A 325 22.46 3.09 -37.05
CA THR A 325 21.41 3.86 -37.71
C THR A 325 20.81 3.07 -38.86
N SER A 326 19.51 3.29 -39.04
CA SER A 326 18.60 2.82 -40.07
C SER A 326 19.09 2.99 -41.52
N SER A 327 18.68 2.03 -42.36
CA SER A 327 18.07 2.27 -43.66
C SER A 327 16.90 1.30 -43.80
#